data_AF-A0A9C7PTN2-F1
#
_entry.id   AF-A0A9C7PTN2-F1
#
_cell.length_a   1.000
_cell.length_b   1.000
_cell.length_c   1.000
_cell.angle_alpha   90.00
_cell.angle_beta   90.00
_cell.angle_gamma   90.00
#
_symmetry.space_group_name_H-M   'P 1'
#
loop_
_entity.id
_entity.type
_entity.pdbx_description
1 polymer ?
#
loop_
_entity_poly.entity_id
_entity_poly.type
_entity_poly.pdbx_seq_one_letter_code
_entity_poly.pdbx_strand_id
1 'polypeptide(L)'
;MMKSRKMSCPQVQSPPLWLSLLVMGSLCVFTLVTFVDVNMGVVLEWFRMLALAIFRTRTVLYVACLMAWGAHLLEAIVAYRICKQLGGGRDTWKWTIQTFCIGYPSLCLLQAEQRKGI
;
A
#
# COMPACT_ATOMS: atom_id res chain seq x y z
N MET A 1 3.49 -36.98 -14.93
CA MET A 1 3.83 -36.64 -13.54
C MET A 1 4.60 -35.32 -13.55
N MET A 2 3.90 -34.17 -13.47
CA MET A 2 4.55 -32.85 -13.50
C MET A 2 5.34 -32.65 -12.21
N LYS A 3 6.66 -32.51 -12.31
CA LYS A 3 7.52 -32.10 -11.19
C LYS A 3 7.08 -30.70 -10.77
N SER A 4 6.34 -30.60 -9.67
CA SER A 4 6.09 -29.33 -9.00
C SER A 4 7.46 -28.75 -8.59
N ARG A 5 7.93 -27.73 -9.31
CA ARG A 5 9.09 -26.94 -8.86
C ARG A 5 8.70 -26.37 -7.51
N LYS A 6 9.43 -26.73 -6.46
CA LYS A 6 9.40 -25.99 -5.20
C LYS A 6 9.89 -24.58 -5.50
N MET A 7 8.96 -23.69 -5.79
CA MET A 7 9.25 -22.28 -5.84
C MET A 7 9.50 -21.81 -4.42
N SER A 8 10.61 -21.10 -4.23
CA SER A 8 10.89 -20.37 -3.00
C SER A 8 10.28 -18.98 -3.11
N CYS A 9 9.86 -18.41 -1.96
CA CYS A 9 9.33 -17.06 -1.92
C CYS A 9 10.32 -16.10 -2.60
N PRO A 10 9.88 -15.27 -3.56
CA PRO A 10 10.79 -14.39 -4.28
C PRO A 10 11.40 -13.39 -3.32
N GLN A 11 12.66 -13.02 -3.60
CA GLN A 11 13.31 -11.93 -2.88
C GLN A 11 12.54 -10.64 -3.10
N VAL A 12 12.49 -9.81 -2.06
CA VAL A 12 11.76 -8.55 -2.07
C VAL A 12 12.41 -7.60 -3.04
N GLN A 13 11.62 -7.09 -3.98
CA GLN A 13 12.03 -6.03 -4.90
C GLN A 13 11.29 -4.76 -4.50
N SER A 14 12.02 -3.65 -4.43
CA SER A 14 11.43 -2.35 -4.15
C SER A 14 10.88 -1.72 -5.45
N PRO A 15 9.70 -1.10 -5.41
CA PRO A 15 9.25 -0.25 -6.51
C PRO A 15 10.14 1.00 -6.61
N PRO A 16 10.05 1.76 -7.73
CA PRO A 16 10.82 2.99 -7.88
C PRO A 16 10.65 3.93 -6.67
N LEU A 17 11.76 4.50 -6.19
CA LEU A 17 11.77 5.31 -4.97
C LEU A 17 10.80 6.48 -5.04
N TRP A 18 10.74 7.18 -6.18
CA TRP A 18 9.84 8.32 -6.37
C TRP A 18 8.36 7.92 -6.23
N LEU A 19 7.98 6.73 -6.69
CA LEU A 19 6.61 6.22 -6.59
C LEU A 19 6.29 5.85 -5.14
N SER A 20 7.24 5.23 -4.45
CA SER A 20 7.13 4.91 -3.03
C SER A 20 6.94 6.17 -2.19
N LEU A 21 7.73 7.21 -2.46
CA LEU A 21 7.63 8.52 -1.79
C LEU A 21 6.30 9.21 -2.10
N LEU A 22 5.81 9.11 -3.34
CA LEU A 22 4.54 9.69 -3.75
C LEU A 22 3.36 9.02 -3.03
N VAL A 23 3.31 7.68 -2.98
CA VAL A 23 2.22 6.95 -2.33
C VAL A 23 2.27 7.15 -0.81
N MET A 24 3.42 6.91 -0.18
CA MET A 24 3.55 7.09 1.27
C MET A 24 3.34 8.54 1.69
N GLY A 25 3.92 9.48 0.94
CA GLY A 25 3.78 10.91 1.21
C GLY A 25 2.32 11.37 1.10
N SER A 26 1.62 10.97 0.04
CA SER A 26 0.20 11.31 -0.14
C SER A 26 -0.68 10.70 0.94
N LEU A 27 -0.47 9.43 1.32
CA LEU A 27 -1.24 8.79 2.39
C LEU A 27 -0.99 9.44 3.76
N CYS A 28 0.26 9.82 4.05
CA CYS A 28 0.61 10.57 5.27
C CYS A 28 -0.07 11.94 5.29
N VAL A 29 0.03 12.72 4.20
CA VAL A 29 -0.62 14.03 4.10
C VAL A 29 -2.13 13.88 4.23
N PHE A 30 -2.72 12.89 3.57
CA PHE A 30 -4.16 12.64 3.64
C PHE A 30 -4.62 12.28 5.05
N THR A 31 -3.86 11.43 5.74
CA THR A 31 -4.12 11.06 7.15
C THR A 31 -4.00 12.27 8.07
N LEU A 32 -2.94 13.09 7.92
CA LEU A 32 -2.75 14.30 8.72
C LEU A 32 -3.91 15.27 8.52
N VAL A 33 -4.23 15.61 7.27
CA VAL A 33 -5.33 16.50 6.89
C VAL A 33 -6.69 16.03 7.43
N THR A 34 -6.86 14.72 7.57
CA THR A 34 -8.10 14.10 8.04
C THR A 34 -8.23 14.12 9.56
N PHE A 35 -7.17 13.78 10.30
CA PHE A 35 -7.25 13.53 11.75
C PHE A 35 -6.68 14.64 12.64
N VAL A 36 -5.84 15.52 12.10
CA VAL A 36 -5.22 16.58 12.89
C VAL A 36 -6.06 17.85 12.74
N ASP A 37 -6.51 18.42 13.85
CA ASP A 37 -7.40 19.60 13.86
C ASP A 37 -6.70 20.90 14.30
N VAL A 38 -5.44 20.82 14.70
CA VAL A 38 -4.65 21.99 15.09
C VAL A 38 -4.16 22.79 13.88
N ASN A 39 -3.65 24.00 14.11
CA ASN A 39 -3.12 24.87 13.07
C ASN A 39 -1.90 24.21 12.38
N MET A 40 -2.13 23.53 11.24
CA MET A 40 -1.12 22.71 10.55
C MET A 40 -0.16 23.52 9.67
N GLY A 41 -0.16 24.85 9.81
CA GLY A 41 0.55 25.75 8.93
C GLY A 41 -0.14 25.92 7.57
N VAL A 42 0.29 26.93 6.83
CA VAL A 42 -0.38 27.38 5.59
C VAL A 42 -0.50 26.24 4.57
N VAL A 43 0.57 25.45 4.37
CA VAL A 43 0.60 24.43 3.31
C VAL A 43 -0.39 23.29 3.56
N LEU A 44 -0.43 22.70 4.77
CA LEU A 44 -1.39 21.63 5.06
C LEU A 44 -2.84 22.15 5.06
N GLU A 45 -3.05 23.42 5.41
CA GLU A 45 -4.37 24.05 5.34
C GLU A 45 -4.89 24.10 3.90
N TRP A 46 -4.02 24.39 2.92
CA TRP A 46 -4.39 24.31 1.50
C TRP A 46 -4.84 22.91 1.10
N PHE A 47 -4.11 21.86 1.54
CA PHE A 47 -4.51 20.48 1.30
C PHE A 47 -5.84 20.14 1.98
N ARG A 48 -6.09 20.65 3.19
CA ARG A 48 -7.36 20.47 3.91
C ARG A 48 -8.53 21.12 3.18
N MET A 49 -8.37 22.37 2.73
CA MET A 49 -9.39 23.05 1.94
C MET A 49 -9.67 22.31 0.62
N LEU A 50 -8.64 21.85 -0.07
CA LEU A 50 -8.79 21.05 -1.29
C LEU A 50 -9.53 19.74 -1.02
N ALA A 51 -9.14 19.01 0.03
CA ALA A 51 -9.79 17.76 0.42
C ALA A 51 -11.27 17.98 0.77
N LEU A 52 -11.59 19.03 1.53
CA LEU A 52 -12.98 19.38 1.86
C LEU A 52 -13.78 19.87 0.65
N ALA A 53 -13.13 20.53 -0.32
CA ALA A 53 -13.79 20.89 -1.58
C ALA A 53 -14.21 19.66 -2.39
N ILE A 54 -13.38 18.60 -2.38
CA ILE A 54 -13.64 17.33 -3.07
C ILE A 54 -14.66 16.48 -2.30
N PHE A 55 -14.38 16.18 -1.04
CA PHE A 55 -15.16 15.24 -0.23
C PHE A 55 -16.38 15.87 0.46
N ARG A 56 -16.54 17.19 0.36
CA ARG A 56 -17.67 18.03 0.86
C ARG A 56 -17.86 18.08 2.37
N THR A 57 -17.57 17.01 3.09
CA THR A 57 -17.74 16.91 4.53
C THR A 57 -16.58 16.19 5.18
N ARG A 58 -16.32 16.49 6.46
CA ARG A 58 -15.31 15.78 7.26
C ARG A 58 -15.62 14.30 7.40
N THR A 59 -16.89 13.93 7.53
CA THR A 59 -17.31 12.52 7.63
C THR A 59 -16.91 11.72 6.39
N VAL A 60 -17.19 12.24 5.20
CA VAL A 60 -16.79 11.58 3.95
C VAL A 60 -15.26 11.50 3.82
N LEU A 61 -14.55 12.53 4.27
CA LEU A 61 -13.09 12.54 4.32
C LEU A 61 -12.54 11.42 5.23
N TYR A 62 -13.08 11.25 6.45
CA TYR A 62 -12.73 10.15 7.35
C TYR A 62 -12.98 8.78 6.71
N VAL A 63 -14.16 8.59 6.11
CA VAL A 63 -14.50 7.34 5.43
C VAL A 63 -13.53 7.06 4.28
N ALA A 64 -13.22 8.06 3.45
CA ALA A 64 -12.26 7.90 2.36
C ALA A 64 -10.86 7.54 2.85
N CYS A 65 -10.38 8.18 3.93
CA CYS A 65 -9.09 7.85 4.54
C CYS A 65 -9.06 6.43 5.09
N LEU A 66 -10.12 5.98 5.79
CA LEU A 66 -10.22 4.61 6.29
C LEU A 66 -10.29 3.58 5.16
N MET A 67 -11.01 3.88 4.08
CA MET A 67 -11.08 3.03 2.89
C MET A 67 -9.72 2.92 2.20
N ALA A 68 -8.93 4.00 2.13
CA ALA A 68 -7.57 3.98 1.58
C ALA A 68 -6.66 3.05 2.40
N TRP A 69 -6.64 3.18 3.73
CA TRP A 69 -5.91 2.26 4.61
C TRP A 69 -6.43 0.83 4.52
N GLY A 70 -7.74 0.64 4.38
CA GLY A 70 -8.37 -0.66 4.15
C GLY A 70 -7.93 -1.32 2.84
N ALA A 71 -7.78 -0.55 1.77
CA ALA A 71 -7.27 -1.03 0.49
C ALA A 71 -5.81 -1.51 0.62
N HIS A 72 -4.94 -0.72 1.27
CA HIS A 72 -3.56 -1.11 1.55
C HIS A 72 -3.46 -2.38 2.40
N LEU A 73 -4.33 -2.53 3.40
CA LEU A 73 -4.43 -3.75 4.20
C LEU A 73 -4.86 -4.96 3.35
N LEU A 74 -5.86 -4.79 2.50
CA LEU A 74 -6.33 -5.85 1.60
C LEU A 74 -5.23 -6.28 0.63
N GLU A 75 -4.51 -5.32 0.04
CA GLU A 75 -3.37 -5.58 -0.84
C GLU A 75 -2.26 -6.35 -0.12
N ALA A 76 -1.95 -5.97 1.12
CA ALA A 76 -0.98 -6.68 1.96
C ALA A 76 -1.40 -8.13 2.25
N ILE A 77 -2.69 -8.37 2.52
CA ILE A 77 -3.25 -9.72 2.69
C ILE A 77 -3.11 -10.53 1.39
N VAL A 78 -3.39 -9.94 0.24
CA VAL A 78 -3.19 -10.59 -1.06
C VAL A 78 -1.72 -10.93 -1.27
N ALA A 79 -0.80 -10.01 -1.00
CA ALA A 79 0.63 -10.25 -1.10
C ALA A 79 1.09 -11.41 -0.19
N TYR A 80 0.61 -11.44 1.06
CA TYR A 80 0.88 -12.55 1.97
C TYR A 80 0.43 -13.89 1.39
N ARG A 81 -0.79 -13.96 0.83
CA ARG A 81 -1.32 -15.19 0.21
C ARG A 81 -0.48 -15.63 -0.99
N ILE A 82 -0.07 -14.71 -1.85
CA ILE A 82 0.80 -15.02 -3.00
C ILE A 82 2.15 -15.56 -2.51
N CYS A 83 2.79 -14.89 -1.54
CA CYS A 83 4.05 -15.36 -0.97
C CYS A 83 3.94 -16.76 -0.34
N LYS A 84 2.83 -17.07 0.33
CA LYS A 84 2.58 -18.41 0.87
C LYS A 84 2.42 -19.45 -0.22
N GLN A 85 1.75 -19.13 -1.33
CA GLN A 85 1.64 -20.02 -2.50
C GLN A 85 2.98 -20.26 -3.18
N LEU A 86 3.86 -19.26 -3.21
CA LEU A 86 5.23 -19.36 -3.75
C LEU A 86 6.23 -20.00 -2.77
N GLY A 87 5.76 -20.82 -1.84
CA GLY A 87 6.65 -21.58 -0.94
C GLY A 87 7.24 -20.79 0.22
N GLY A 88 6.56 -19.72 0.67
CA GLY A 88 6.62 -19.06 1.98
C GLY A 88 7.94 -19.08 2.77
N GLY A 89 8.46 -17.91 3.15
CA GLY A 89 9.71 -17.80 3.91
C GLY A 89 9.83 -16.50 4.69
N ARG A 90 11.04 -16.15 5.15
CA ARG A 90 11.32 -14.89 5.88
C ARG A 90 10.89 -13.65 5.09
N ASP A 91 10.91 -13.71 3.76
CA ASP A 91 10.57 -12.59 2.90
C ASP A 91 9.05 -12.36 2.75
N THR A 92 8.20 -13.29 3.20
CA THR A 92 6.74 -13.11 3.22
C THR A 92 6.33 -11.90 4.05
N TRP A 93 6.95 -11.72 5.22
CA TRP A 93 6.65 -10.57 6.09
C TRP A 93 7.09 -9.25 5.45
N LYS A 94 8.25 -9.24 4.79
CA LYS A 94 8.76 -8.06 4.10
C LYS A 94 7.85 -7.65 2.93
N TRP A 95 7.41 -8.60 2.12
CA TRP A 95 6.43 -8.34 1.05
C TRP A 95 5.11 -7.82 1.60
N THR A 96 4.66 -8.35 2.73
CA THR A 96 3.42 -7.90 3.40
C THR A 96 3.55 -6.46 3.87
N ILE A 97 4.62 -6.12 4.61
CA ILE A 97 4.86 -4.74 5.09
C ILE A 97 5.05 -3.80 3.90
N GLN A 98 5.87 -4.16 2.93
CA GLN A 98 6.14 -3.31 1.77
C GLN A 98 4.84 -3.01 1.01
N THR A 99 3.97 -4.01 0.86
CA THR A 99 2.67 -3.84 0.19
C THR A 99 1.68 -3.07 1.06
N PHE A 100 1.71 -3.22 2.38
CA PHE A 100 0.89 -2.38 3.27
C PHE A 100 1.29 -0.90 3.17
N CYS A 101 2.58 -0.60 3.12
CA CYS A 101 3.05 0.77 3.02
C CYS A 101 2.84 1.34 1.60
N ILE A 102 3.33 0.65 0.58
CA ILE A 102 3.42 1.19 -0.78
C ILE A 102 2.17 0.87 -1.61
N GLY A 103 1.37 -0.10 -1.19
CA GLY A 103 0.15 -0.52 -1.87
C GLY A 103 0.39 -1.30 -3.16
N TYR A 104 -0.52 -1.12 -4.11
CA TYR A 104 -0.56 -1.80 -5.41
C TYR A 104 0.78 -1.90 -6.17
N PRO A 105 1.65 -0.86 -6.24
CA PRO A 105 2.94 -0.98 -6.92
C PRO A 105 3.82 -2.12 -6.39
N SER A 106 3.83 -2.35 -5.07
CA SER A 106 4.53 -3.47 -4.47
C SER A 106 3.87 -4.80 -4.83
N LEU A 107 2.54 -4.85 -4.79
CA LEU A 107 1.78 -6.05 -5.16
C LEU A 107 2.04 -6.47 -6.62
N CYS A 108 2.14 -5.51 -7.55
CA CYS A 108 2.46 -5.77 -8.96
C CYS A 108 3.79 -6.50 -9.15
N LEU A 109 4.83 -6.10 -8.40
CA LEU A 109 6.14 -6.76 -8.47
C LEU A 109 6.04 -8.22 -8.02
N LEU A 110 5.32 -8.48 -6.93
CA LEU A 110 5.11 -9.83 -6.44
C LEU A 110 4.27 -10.68 -7.40
N GLN A 111 3.23 -10.10 -8.00
CA GLN A 111 2.42 -10.77 -9.02
C GLN A 111 3.23 -11.10 -10.29
N ALA A 112 4.18 -10.25 -10.67
CA ALA A 112 5.09 -10.54 -11.77
C ALA A 112 5.97 -11.76 -11.48
N GLU A 113 6.47 -11.90 -10.25
CA GLU A 113 7.21 -13.09 -9.82
C GLU A 113 6.32 -14.34 -9.77
N GLN A 114 5.07 -14.20 -9.33
CA GLN A 114 4.09 -15.30 -9.37
C GLN A 114 3.88 -15.83 -10.79
N ARG A 115 3.79 -14.94 -11.78
CA ARG A 115 3.61 -15.32 -13.20
C ARG A 115 4.82 -16.02 -13.79
N LYS A 116 6.04 -15.73 -13.35
CA LYS A 116 7.26 -16.45 -13.77
C LYS A 116 7.33 -17.88 -13.21
N GLY A 117 6.57 -18.11 -12.15
CA GLY A 117 6.54 -19.36 -11.41
C GLY A 117 5.57 -20.42 -11.93
N ILE A 118 4.53 -19.99 -12.65
CA ILE A 118 3.53 -20.83 -13.32
C ILE A 118 4.11 -21.31 -14.65
#